data_AF-A0A523U2S0-F1
#
_entry.id   AF-A0A523U2S0-F1
#
_cell.length_a   1.000
_cell.length_b   1.000
_cell.length_c   1.000
_cell.angle_alpha   90.00
_cell.angle_beta   90.00
_cell.angle_gamma   90.00
#
_symmetry.space_group_name_H-M   'P 1'
#
loop_
_entity.id
_entity.type
_entity.pdbx_description
1 polymer ?
#
loop_
_entity_poly.entity_id
_entity_poly.type
_entity_poly.pdbx_seq_one_letter_code
_entity_poly.pdbx_strand_id
1 'polypeptide(L)'
;MKINKLLTALSFSLLVSSTYGADTGPAYGIHTRSIKLESGILSKVDGIFFDGDTIGPLKRYQYNLRTFLIGIRGEDGKRHPQYTFEGNLYTMQQLSRLETTRGSNGELKNMLRQIRSDFETLSMEFRGVARGSKPFMATLVEESCARRGRLHNSILYIWAKTDEAEEEQLFDDHVHTIRDLEMFFTDLHNFLGDLMESCPKACRQFQEKVGKFNKIKGLLLELGLSTETQKEFLKQINHSLAKLKIDDINLTTVRKLFDEFNNEK
;
A
#
# COMPACT_ATOMS: atom_id res chain seq x y z
N MET A 1 -20.88 15.01 -5.91
CA MET A 1 -21.68 13.99 -5.20
C MET A 1 -20.72 13.05 -4.45
N LYS A 2 -20.69 13.18 -3.11
CA LYS A 2 -20.11 12.32 -2.06
C LYS A 2 -19.07 11.24 -2.43
N ILE A 3 -17.78 11.62 -2.49
CA ILE A 3 -16.63 10.72 -2.29
C ILE A 3 -15.72 11.39 -1.26
N ASN A 4 -16.05 11.28 0.03
CA ASN A 4 -15.16 11.78 1.09
C ASN A 4 -15.38 11.16 2.49
N LYS A 5 -16.06 10.01 2.59
CA LYS A 5 -16.36 9.41 3.92
C LYS A 5 -15.86 7.97 4.14
N LEU A 6 -15.40 7.24 3.12
CA LEU A 6 -14.92 5.85 3.32
C LEU A 6 -13.40 5.71 3.59
N LEU A 7 -12.56 6.62 3.09
CA LEU A 7 -11.09 6.51 3.21
C LEU A 7 -10.55 6.73 4.64
N THR A 8 -11.33 7.38 5.50
CA THR A 8 -10.92 7.67 6.89
C THR A 8 -11.29 6.55 7.88
N ALA A 9 -12.13 5.59 7.51
CA ALA A 9 -12.52 4.49 8.40
C ALA A 9 -11.54 3.29 8.32
N LEU A 10 -10.99 3.01 7.14
CA LEU A 10 -10.03 1.91 6.93
C LEU A 10 -8.60 2.26 7.35
N SER A 11 -8.30 3.55 7.60
CA SER A 11 -7.02 4.01 8.14
C SER A 11 -6.82 3.73 9.63
N PHE A 12 -7.88 3.40 10.37
CA PHE A 12 -7.83 3.28 11.82
C PHE A 12 -7.46 1.90 12.36
N SER A 13 -7.69 0.82 11.60
CA SER A 13 -7.49 -0.54 12.11
C SER A 13 -6.09 -1.12 11.91
N LEU A 14 -5.23 -0.45 11.13
CA LEU A 14 -3.89 -0.96 10.77
C LEU A 14 -2.72 -0.28 11.50
N LEU A 15 -3.01 0.61 12.46
CA LEU A 15 -2.00 1.30 13.27
C LEU A 15 -1.56 0.52 14.52
N VAL A 16 -1.97 -0.75 14.65
CA VAL A 16 -1.57 -1.61 15.78
C VAL A 16 -0.81 -2.82 15.24
N SER A 17 0.45 -2.90 15.66
CA SER A 17 1.36 -4.05 15.61
C SER A 17 1.89 -4.51 14.24
N SER A 18 3.04 -3.95 13.86
CA SER A 18 3.99 -4.60 12.95
C SER A 18 5.36 -4.64 13.64
N THR A 19 5.50 -5.45 14.69
CA THR A 19 6.80 -6.01 15.03
C THR A 19 7.18 -6.98 13.91
N TYR A 20 8.19 -6.62 13.14
CA TYR A 20 8.68 -7.41 12.01
C TYR A 20 9.35 -8.69 12.52
N GLY A 21 8.56 -9.74 12.76
CA GLY A 21 9.08 -11.10 12.90
C GLY A 21 9.57 -11.60 11.55
N ALA A 22 10.84 -12.00 11.49
CA ALA A 22 11.50 -12.58 10.32
C ALA A 22 10.67 -13.74 9.76
N ASP A 23 10.26 -13.62 8.49
CA ASP A 23 9.32 -14.53 7.82
C ASP A 23 10.09 -15.46 6.87
N THR A 24 9.63 -16.71 6.80
CA THR A 24 10.31 -17.88 6.22
C THR A 24 10.29 -17.87 4.69
N GLY A 25 11.49 -17.77 4.09
CA GLY A 25 11.77 -18.04 2.67
C GLY A 25 11.39 -16.89 1.70
N PRO A 26 12.29 -16.47 0.79
CA PRO A 26 11.93 -15.50 -0.22
C PRO A 26 10.91 -16.11 -1.19
N ALA A 27 9.73 -15.51 -1.25
CA ALA A 27 8.80 -15.69 -2.36
C ALA A 27 9.55 -15.37 -3.65
N TYR A 28 9.42 -16.21 -4.70
CA TYR A 28 10.14 -16.00 -5.95
C TYR A 28 9.87 -14.58 -6.46
N GLY A 29 10.92 -13.77 -6.60
CA GLY A 29 10.85 -12.40 -7.12
C GLY A 29 10.46 -11.29 -6.14
N ILE A 30 9.90 -11.57 -4.94
CA ILE A 30 9.76 -10.52 -3.91
C ILE A 30 11.14 -10.33 -3.27
N HIS A 31 11.77 -9.20 -3.57
CA HIS A 31 13.09 -8.93 -3.03
C HIS A 31 12.98 -8.53 -1.56
N THR A 32 13.76 -9.18 -0.71
CA THR A 32 13.84 -8.85 0.72
C THR A 32 14.56 -7.53 0.98
N ARG A 33 15.27 -7.00 -0.02
CA ARG A 33 15.99 -5.73 0.03
C ARG A 33 15.44 -4.79 -1.04
N SER A 34 15.03 -3.61 -0.58
CA SER A 34 14.76 -2.47 -1.45
C SER A 34 16.07 -1.91 -2.00
N ILE A 35 16.00 -1.38 -3.22
CA ILE A 35 17.09 -0.63 -3.83
C ILE A 35 16.81 0.86 -3.68
N LYS A 36 17.86 1.63 -3.41
CA LYS A 36 17.77 3.09 -3.33
C LYS A 36 17.93 3.68 -4.72
N LEU A 37 16.85 4.20 -5.29
CA LEU A 37 16.81 4.90 -6.57
C LEU A 37 17.60 6.22 -6.48
N GLU A 38 18.17 6.65 -7.61
CA GLU A 38 19.14 7.74 -7.72
C GLU A 38 18.70 8.84 -8.69
N SER A 39 17.53 8.71 -9.34
CA SER A 39 16.99 9.74 -10.23
C SER A 39 16.95 11.11 -9.57
N GLY A 40 17.44 12.13 -10.31
CA GLY A 40 17.41 13.54 -9.88
C GLY A 40 16.00 14.09 -9.65
N ILE A 41 14.94 13.37 -10.04
CA ILE A 41 13.56 13.72 -9.72
C ILE A 41 13.28 13.59 -8.21
N LEU A 42 13.94 12.65 -7.51
CA LEU A 42 13.73 12.35 -6.10
C LEU A 42 13.99 13.57 -5.21
N SER A 43 15.01 14.36 -5.53
CA SER A 43 15.32 15.59 -4.78
C SER A 43 14.21 16.64 -4.85
N LYS A 44 13.33 16.56 -5.85
CA LYS A 44 12.18 17.46 -6.05
C LYS A 44 10.88 16.93 -5.48
N VAL A 45 10.78 15.62 -5.25
CA VAL A 45 9.53 14.96 -4.82
C VAL A 45 9.57 14.45 -3.38
N ASP A 46 10.74 14.10 -2.83
CA ASP A 46 10.88 13.58 -1.46
C ASP A 46 10.56 14.65 -0.39
N GLY A 47 9.50 14.39 0.39
CA GLY A 47 8.98 15.27 1.42
C GLY A 47 8.09 16.41 0.91
N ILE A 48 7.82 16.47 -0.41
CA ILE A 48 6.97 17.47 -1.05
C ILE A 48 5.79 16.80 -1.73
N PHE A 49 6.08 15.99 -2.75
CA PHE A 49 5.07 15.26 -3.50
C PHE A 49 4.83 13.89 -2.86
N PHE A 50 5.91 13.17 -2.57
CA PHE A 50 5.86 12.01 -1.68
C PHE A 50 6.11 12.53 -0.27
N ASP A 51 5.06 12.67 0.51
CA ASP A 51 5.11 13.19 1.88
C ASP A 51 4.67 12.12 2.89
N GLY A 52 4.60 12.52 4.16
CA GLY A 52 4.12 11.63 5.23
C GLY A 52 2.71 11.07 4.98
N ASP A 53 1.85 11.83 4.31
CA ASP A 53 0.47 11.42 4.01
C ASP A 53 0.41 10.41 2.87
N THR A 54 1.40 10.42 1.99
CA THR A 54 1.52 9.51 0.85
C THR A 54 2.14 8.16 1.23
N ILE A 55 3.11 8.14 2.16
CA ILE A 55 3.82 6.90 2.56
C ILE A 55 2.89 5.87 3.21
N GLY A 56 1.94 6.30 4.03
CA GLY A 56 0.99 5.38 4.69
C GLY A 56 0.17 4.54 3.68
N PRO A 57 -0.54 5.19 2.74
CA PRO A 57 -1.21 4.52 1.63
C PRO A 57 -0.29 3.63 0.79
N LEU A 58 0.91 4.11 0.41
CA LEU A 58 1.88 3.30 -0.35
C LEU A 58 2.25 2.01 0.39
N LYS A 59 2.57 2.12 1.69
CA LYS A 59 2.93 0.98 2.53
C LYS A 59 1.77 -0.01 2.67
N ARG A 60 0.53 0.47 2.81
CA ARG A 60 -0.66 -0.39 2.84
C ARG A 60 -0.88 -1.08 1.50
N TYR A 61 -0.76 -0.35 0.41
CA TYR A 61 -0.94 -0.90 -0.93
C TYR A 61 0.11 -1.97 -1.24
N GLN A 62 1.38 -1.71 -0.90
CA GLN A 62 2.44 -2.72 -0.95
C GLN A 62 2.11 -3.96 -0.11
N TYR A 63 1.64 -3.79 1.12
CA TYR A 63 1.24 -4.92 1.98
C TYR A 63 0.09 -5.74 1.36
N ASN A 64 -0.89 -5.08 0.74
CA ASN A 64 -2.01 -5.76 0.11
C ASN A 64 -1.55 -6.53 -1.15
N LEU A 65 -0.65 -5.97 -1.96
CA LEU A 65 -0.02 -6.71 -3.08
C LEU A 65 0.72 -7.95 -2.58
N ARG A 66 1.44 -7.85 -1.46
CA ARG A 66 2.08 -9.02 -0.83
C ARG A 66 1.04 -10.05 -0.40
N THR A 67 -0.11 -9.61 0.10
CA THR A 67 -1.21 -10.50 0.50
C THR A 67 -1.78 -11.27 -0.69
N PHE A 68 -1.98 -10.61 -1.85
CA PHE A 68 -2.33 -11.30 -3.10
C PHE A 68 -1.30 -12.36 -3.48
N LEU A 69 -0.02 -11.97 -3.48
CA LEU A 69 1.09 -12.83 -3.92
C LEU A 69 1.22 -14.08 -3.05
N ILE A 70 1.31 -13.91 -1.72
CA ILE A 70 1.72 -14.97 -0.81
C ILE A 70 0.72 -15.30 0.30
N GLY A 71 -0.45 -14.67 0.33
CA GLY A 71 -1.50 -14.89 1.32
C GLY A 71 -1.46 -13.98 2.55
N ILE A 72 -2.53 -14.09 3.35
CA ILE A 72 -2.72 -13.31 4.58
C ILE A 72 -1.85 -13.87 5.69
N ARG A 73 -1.17 -13.02 6.45
CA ARG A 73 -0.45 -13.46 7.65
C ARG A 73 -1.45 -13.74 8.78
N GLY A 74 -1.52 -14.99 9.24
CA GLY A 74 -2.29 -15.38 10.41
C GLY A 74 -1.62 -15.01 11.73
N GLU A 75 -2.35 -15.19 12.82
CA GLU A 75 -1.83 -15.02 14.19
C GLU A 75 -0.73 -16.04 14.53
N ASP A 76 -0.77 -17.20 13.88
CA ASP A 76 0.26 -18.25 13.96
C ASP A 76 1.57 -17.87 13.26
N GLY A 77 1.63 -16.67 12.68
CA GLY A 77 2.75 -16.15 11.91
C GLY A 77 2.86 -16.72 10.50
N LYS A 78 2.03 -17.70 10.13
CA LYS A 78 2.04 -18.34 8.80
C LYS A 78 1.20 -17.56 7.80
N ARG A 79 1.35 -17.93 6.53
CA ARG A 79 0.60 -17.35 5.42
C ARG A 79 -0.56 -18.28 5.02
N HIS A 80 -1.76 -17.74 5.00
CA HIS A 80 -2.96 -18.44 4.57
C HIS A 80 -3.33 -18.07 3.14
N PRO A 81 -3.48 -19.07 2.24
CA PRO A 81 -3.92 -18.83 0.88
C PRO A 81 -5.36 -18.29 0.80
N GLN A 82 -5.70 -17.60 -0.31
CA GLN A 82 -6.96 -16.87 -0.45
C GLN A 82 -7.88 -17.41 -1.55
N TYR A 83 -7.32 -18.15 -2.51
CA TYR A 83 -8.02 -18.52 -3.73
C TYR A 83 -8.36 -20.01 -3.77
N THR A 84 -9.64 -20.35 -3.96
CA THR A 84 -10.09 -21.74 -4.03
C THR A 84 -10.05 -22.24 -5.48
N PHE A 85 -9.25 -23.26 -5.75
CA PHE A 85 -9.15 -23.92 -7.06
C PHE A 85 -9.23 -25.44 -6.86
N GLU A 86 -10.09 -26.14 -7.62
CA GLU A 86 -10.33 -27.58 -7.46
C GLU A 86 -10.56 -28.01 -5.98
N GLY A 87 -11.27 -27.20 -5.21
CA GLY A 87 -11.57 -27.45 -3.79
C GLY A 87 -10.41 -27.21 -2.81
N ASN A 88 -9.24 -26.76 -3.27
CA ASN A 88 -8.07 -26.49 -2.45
C ASN A 88 -7.74 -24.99 -2.42
N LEU A 89 -7.14 -24.52 -1.32
CA LEU A 89 -6.73 -23.12 -1.16
C LEU A 89 -5.31 -22.89 -1.71
N TYR A 90 -5.16 -21.83 -2.50
CA TYR A 90 -3.92 -21.42 -3.13
C TYR A 90 -3.65 -19.91 -2.99
N THR A 91 -2.36 -19.58 -2.99
CA THR A 91 -1.84 -18.23 -3.19
C THR A 91 -1.69 -17.98 -4.68
N MET A 92 -1.60 -16.73 -5.08
CA MET A 92 -1.39 -16.39 -6.49
C MET A 92 -0.09 -17.02 -7.04
N GLN A 93 0.99 -17.05 -6.25
CA GLN A 93 2.23 -17.72 -6.66
C GLN A 93 2.05 -19.23 -6.89
N GLN A 94 1.26 -19.90 -6.05
CA GLN A 94 0.97 -21.32 -6.25
C GLN A 94 0.11 -21.55 -7.49
N LEU A 95 -0.88 -20.68 -7.74
CA LEU A 95 -1.70 -20.73 -8.95
C LEU A 95 -0.87 -20.49 -10.22
N SER A 96 0.02 -19.51 -10.23
CA SER A 96 0.94 -19.25 -11.35
C SER A 96 1.84 -20.45 -11.66
N ARG A 97 2.37 -21.13 -10.62
CA ARG A 97 3.14 -22.37 -10.80
C ARG A 97 2.29 -23.49 -11.35
N LEU A 98 1.05 -23.63 -10.87
CA LEU A 98 0.10 -24.63 -11.34
C LEU A 98 -0.24 -24.40 -12.81
N GLU A 99 -0.50 -23.15 -13.21
CA GLU A 99 -0.72 -22.78 -14.61
C GLU A 99 0.51 -23.05 -15.49
N THR A 100 1.70 -22.76 -14.99
CA THR A 100 2.95 -23.07 -15.72
C THR A 100 3.14 -24.58 -15.92
N THR A 101 2.72 -25.40 -14.95
CA THR A 101 2.92 -26.86 -14.96
C THR A 101 1.83 -27.59 -15.75
N ARG A 102 0.57 -27.18 -15.60
CA ARG A 102 -0.60 -27.87 -16.17
C ARG A 102 -1.11 -27.21 -17.46
N GLY A 103 -0.60 -26.03 -17.80
CA GLY A 103 -1.19 -25.18 -18.83
C GLY A 103 -2.40 -24.42 -18.29
N SER A 104 -2.80 -23.37 -19.03
CA SER A 104 -3.99 -22.58 -18.71
C SER A 104 -5.26 -23.33 -19.12
N ASN A 105 -6.25 -23.41 -18.23
CA ASN A 105 -7.54 -24.05 -18.47
C ASN A 105 -8.70 -23.09 -18.12
N GLY A 106 -9.95 -23.54 -18.33
CA GLY A 106 -11.13 -22.70 -18.09
C GLY A 106 -11.25 -22.20 -16.64
N GLU A 107 -10.93 -23.05 -15.66
CA GLU A 107 -10.98 -22.70 -14.23
C GLU A 107 -9.89 -21.69 -13.85
N LEU A 108 -8.66 -21.86 -14.34
CA LEU A 108 -7.56 -20.90 -14.13
C LEU A 108 -7.85 -19.55 -14.78
N LYS A 109 -8.51 -19.53 -15.95
CA LYS A 109 -8.97 -18.28 -16.57
C LYS A 109 -10.05 -17.59 -15.73
N ASN A 110 -10.97 -18.36 -15.13
CA ASN A 110 -11.94 -17.79 -14.20
C ASN A 110 -11.25 -17.24 -12.94
N MET A 111 -10.23 -17.95 -12.44
CA MET A 111 -9.41 -17.50 -11.31
C MET A 111 -8.67 -16.20 -11.63
N LEU A 112 -8.07 -16.09 -12.83
CA LEU A 112 -7.44 -14.85 -13.29
C LEU A 112 -8.43 -13.67 -13.28
N ARG A 113 -9.66 -13.86 -13.79
CA ARG A 113 -10.70 -12.81 -13.75
C ARG A 113 -11.06 -12.40 -12.33
N GLN A 114 -11.16 -13.36 -11.41
CA GLN A 114 -11.41 -13.08 -10.01
C GLN A 114 -10.28 -12.23 -9.40
N ILE A 115 -9.02 -12.64 -9.58
CA ILE A 115 -7.85 -11.91 -9.07
C ILE A 115 -7.79 -10.49 -9.66
N ARG A 116 -8.10 -10.33 -10.96
CA ARG A 116 -8.20 -9.00 -11.60
C ARG A 116 -9.26 -8.12 -10.94
N SER A 117 -10.46 -8.65 -10.73
CA SER A 117 -11.56 -7.93 -10.06
C SER A 117 -11.19 -7.51 -8.63
N ASP A 118 -10.55 -8.39 -7.87
CA ASP A 118 -10.09 -8.09 -6.51
C ASP A 118 -9.03 -6.98 -6.52
N PHE A 119 -8.10 -7.04 -7.48
CA PHE A 119 -7.07 -6.03 -7.66
C PHE A 119 -7.63 -4.67 -8.08
N GLU A 120 -8.61 -4.65 -9.00
CA GLU A 120 -9.29 -3.43 -9.39
C GLU A 120 -9.95 -2.75 -8.19
N THR A 121 -10.67 -3.53 -7.38
CA THR A 121 -11.29 -3.05 -6.13
C THR A 121 -10.25 -2.46 -5.18
N LEU A 122 -9.11 -3.15 -4.99
CA LEU A 122 -8.03 -2.63 -4.16
C LEU A 122 -7.43 -1.34 -4.73
N SER A 123 -7.22 -1.30 -6.05
CA SER A 123 -6.54 -0.20 -6.73
C SER A 123 -7.35 1.11 -6.68
N MET A 124 -8.68 1.05 -6.53
CA MET A 124 -9.53 2.24 -6.50
C MET A 124 -9.13 3.25 -5.42
N GLU A 125 -8.77 2.76 -4.22
CA GLU A 125 -8.32 3.63 -3.13
C GLU A 125 -6.96 4.30 -3.47
N PHE A 126 -6.09 3.56 -4.17
CA PHE A 126 -4.76 4.03 -4.53
C PHE A 126 -4.77 4.99 -5.71
N ARG A 127 -5.63 4.78 -6.72
CA ARG A 127 -5.75 5.64 -7.90
C ARG A 127 -6.01 7.10 -7.55
N GLY A 128 -6.81 7.37 -6.50
CA GLY A 128 -7.06 8.73 -6.04
C GLY A 128 -5.81 9.45 -5.56
N VAL A 129 -4.89 8.72 -4.90
CA VAL A 129 -3.62 9.26 -4.38
C VAL A 129 -2.56 9.33 -5.48
N ALA A 130 -2.59 8.39 -6.42
CA ALA A 130 -1.62 8.32 -7.53
C ALA A 130 -1.97 9.23 -8.72
N ARG A 131 -3.18 9.78 -8.78
CA ARG A 131 -3.58 10.65 -9.89
C ARG A 131 -2.69 11.89 -9.94
N GLY A 132 -2.09 12.14 -11.11
CA GLY A 132 -1.13 13.23 -11.32
C GLY A 132 0.30 12.92 -10.88
N SER A 133 0.56 11.79 -10.21
CA SER A 133 1.92 11.37 -9.86
C SER A 133 2.62 10.55 -10.95
N LYS A 134 1.85 10.07 -11.94
CA LYS A 134 2.34 9.14 -12.98
C LYS A 134 3.60 9.63 -13.70
N PRO A 135 3.73 10.90 -14.15
CA PRO A 135 4.95 11.35 -14.81
C PRO A 135 6.21 11.22 -13.93
N PHE A 136 6.07 11.49 -12.63
CA PHE A 136 7.17 11.32 -11.68
C PHE A 136 7.48 9.84 -11.44
N MET A 137 6.43 9.03 -11.25
CA MET A 137 6.57 7.59 -11.06
C MET A 137 7.18 6.90 -12.28
N ALA A 138 6.86 7.32 -13.50
CA ALA A 138 7.32 6.66 -14.72
C ALA A 138 8.86 6.62 -14.82
N THR A 139 9.52 7.73 -14.48
CA THR A 139 10.99 7.81 -14.44
C THR A 139 11.56 6.87 -13.38
N LEU A 140 10.92 6.78 -12.22
CA LEU A 140 11.36 5.95 -11.09
C LEU A 140 11.10 4.46 -11.33
N VAL A 141 9.99 4.13 -12.00
CA VAL A 141 9.64 2.77 -12.43
C VAL A 141 10.67 2.29 -13.43
N GLU A 142 11.00 3.10 -14.45
CA GLU A 142 12.04 2.77 -15.43
C GLU A 142 13.38 2.47 -14.73
N GLU A 143 13.82 3.32 -13.81
CA GLU A 143 15.06 3.08 -13.05
C GLU A 143 14.98 1.80 -12.21
N SER A 144 13.88 1.57 -11.48
CA SER A 144 13.69 0.36 -10.67
C SER A 144 13.71 -0.90 -11.52
N CYS A 145 12.99 -0.92 -12.65
CA CYS A 145 12.98 -2.03 -13.60
C CYS A 145 14.36 -2.25 -14.23
N ALA A 146 15.08 -1.18 -14.60
CA ALA A 146 16.45 -1.26 -15.13
C ALA A 146 17.40 -1.93 -14.15
N ARG A 147 17.42 -1.46 -12.90
CA ARG A 147 18.33 -1.98 -11.86
C ARG A 147 17.99 -3.40 -11.42
N ARG A 148 16.75 -3.84 -11.66
CA ARG A 148 16.32 -5.22 -11.42
C ARG A 148 16.46 -6.13 -12.64
N GLY A 149 16.90 -5.63 -13.79
CA GLY A 149 17.05 -6.40 -15.03
C GLY A 149 15.70 -6.80 -15.65
N ARG A 150 14.68 -5.96 -15.50
CA ARG A 150 13.28 -6.24 -15.85
C ARG A 150 12.72 -5.33 -16.95
N LEU A 151 13.51 -4.45 -17.56
CA LEU A 151 13.04 -3.47 -18.57
C LEU A 151 12.27 -4.12 -19.73
N HIS A 152 12.68 -5.30 -20.19
CA HIS A 152 12.13 -5.90 -21.40
C HIS A 152 10.88 -6.76 -21.16
N ASN A 153 10.57 -7.09 -19.91
CA ASN A 153 9.50 -8.03 -19.56
C ASN A 153 8.65 -7.58 -18.37
N SER A 154 8.78 -6.33 -17.95
CA SER A 154 7.97 -5.77 -16.88
C SER A 154 6.74 -5.08 -17.45
N ILE A 155 5.55 -5.64 -17.19
CA ILE A 155 4.28 -5.00 -17.51
C ILE A 155 4.16 -3.64 -16.77
N LEU A 156 4.77 -3.52 -15.58
CA LEU A 156 4.82 -2.25 -14.84
C LEU A 156 5.59 -1.16 -15.61
N TYR A 157 6.70 -1.53 -16.25
CA TYR A 157 7.46 -0.59 -17.09
C TYR A 157 6.64 -0.13 -18.30
N ILE A 158 5.92 -1.05 -18.96
CA ILE A 158 5.06 -0.70 -20.09
C ILE A 158 3.91 0.21 -19.62
N TRP A 159 3.25 -0.13 -18.51
CA TRP A 159 2.21 0.70 -17.88
C TRP A 159 2.70 2.12 -17.58
N ALA A 160 3.93 2.27 -17.07
CA ALA A 160 4.52 3.57 -16.78
C ALA A 160 4.68 4.47 -18.01
N LYS A 161 4.78 3.89 -19.21
CA LYS A 161 4.89 4.60 -20.50
C LYS A 161 3.57 4.75 -21.25
N THR A 162 2.54 4.04 -20.81
CA THR A 162 1.21 4.04 -21.46
C THR A 162 0.41 5.25 -21.02
N ASP A 163 -0.43 5.81 -21.90
CA ASP A 163 -1.30 6.91 -21.52
C ASP A 163 -2.45 6.43 -20.61
N GLU A 164 -2.97 7.32 -19.74
CA GLU A 164 -4.02 6.95 -18.76
C GLU A 164 -5.28 6.37 -19.44
N ALA A 165 -5.61 6.85 -20.65
CA ALA A 165 -6.75 6.39 -21.44
C ALA A 165 -6.58 4.97 -22.02
N GLU A 166 -5.34 4.46 -22.08
CA GLU A 166 -5.01 3.17 -22.68
C GLU A 166 -4.61 2.11 -21.63
N GLU A 167 -4.60 2.46 -20.33
CA GLU A 167 -4.18 1.54 -19.28
C GLU A 167 -5.05 0.29 -19.19
N GLU A 168 -6.37 0.41 -19.38
CA GLU A 168 -7.28 -0.74 -19.36
C GLU A 168 -6.97 -1.70 -20.53
N GLN A 169 -6.80 -1.15 -21.74
CA GLN A 169 -6.45 -1.92 -22.92
C GLN A 169 -5.09 -2.62 -22.77
N LEU A 170 -4.10 -1.94 -22.16
CA LEU A 170 -2.80 -2.54 -21.85
C LEU A 170 -2.95 -3.82 -21.02
N PHE A 171 -3.78 -3.80 -19.98
CA PHE A 171 -3.99 -4.98 -19.14
C PHE A 171 -4.65 -6.12 -19.93
N ASP A 172 -5.60 -5.80 -20.80
CA ASP A 172 -6.22 -6.82 -21.66
C ASP A 172 -5.25 -7.42 -22.66
N ASP A 173 -4.31 -6.62 -23.18
CA ASP A 173 -3.31 -7.03 -24.17
C ASP A 173 -2.11 -7.78 -23.58
N HIS A 174 -1.80 -7.59 -22.29
CA HIS A 174 -0.57 -8.11 -21.68
C HIS A 174 -0.81 -9.06 -20.50
N VAL A 175 -2.02 -9.12 -19.93
CA VAL A 175 -2.34 -9.96 -18.78
C VAL A 175 -3.30 -11.07 -19.19
N HIS A 176 -2.75 -12.15 -19.75
CA HIS A 176 -3.52 -13.29 -20.23
C HIS A 176 -3.46 -14.50 -19.30
N THR A 177 -2.46 -14.54 -18.43
CA THR A 177 -2.19 -15.64 -17.49
C THR A 177 -2.07 -15.12 -16.06
N ILE A 178 -2.24 -16.00 -15.07
CA ILE A 178 -1.99 -15.69 -13.66
C ILE A 178 -0.52 -15.33 -13.46
N ARG A 179 0.38 -15.97 -14.24
CA ARG A 179 1.81 -15.64 -14.23
C ARG A 179 2.09 -14.20 -14.66
N ASP A 180 1.41 -13.69 -15.68
CA ASP A 180 1.57 -12.30 -16.14
C ASP A 180 1.16 -11.32 -15.03
N LEU A 181 0.01 -11.58 -14.40
CA LEU A 181 -0.47 -10.75 -13.30
C LEU A 181 0.45 -10.84 -12.08
N GLU A 182 0.97 -12.03 -11.75
CA GLU A 182 1.89 -12.25 -10.62
C GLU A 182 3.16 -11.43 -10.83
N MET A 183 3.67 -11.44 -12.06
CA MET A 183 4.86 -10.70 -12.46
C MET A 183 4.63 -9.19 -12.32
N PHE A 184 3.49 -8.69 -12.78
CA PHE A 184 3.10 -7.29 -12.59
C PHE A 184 3.02 -6.91 -11.11
N PHE A 185 2.36 -7.70 -10.26
CA PHE A 185 2.25 -7.44 -8.82
C PHE A 185 3.60 -7.49 -8.11
N THR A 186 4.47 -8.41 -8.52
CA THR A 186 5.82 -8.52 -7.97
C THR A 186 6.65 -7.30 -8.29
N ASP A 187 6.67 -6.87 -9.56
CA ASP A 187 7.38 -5.66 -9.98
C ASP A 187 6.83 -4.42 -9.25
N LEU A 188 5.50 -4.29 -9.14
CA LEU A 188 4.84 -3.17 -8.44
C LEU A 188 5.16 -3.18 -6.93
N HIS A 189 5.07 -4.33 -6.26
CA HIS A 189 5.42 -4.46 -4.85
C HIS A 189 6.87 -4.04 -4.59
N ASN A 190 7.80 -4.49 -5.44
CA ASN A 190 9.22 -4.17 -5.32
C ASN A 190 9.46 -2.68 -5.55
N PHE A 191 8.88 -2.11 -6.62
CA PHE A 191 8.96 -0.68 -6.93
C PHE A 191 8.48 0.19 -5.76
N LEU A 192 7.34 -0.14 -5.13
CA LEU A 192 6.85 0.61 -3.97
C LEU A 192 7.83 0.58 -2.79
N GLY A 193 8.53 -0.54 -2.60
CA GLY A 193 9.58 -0.65 -1.59
C GLY A 193 10.78 0.23 -1.92
N ASP A 194 11.21 0.20 -3.19
CA ASP A 194 12.31 1.02 -3.68
C ASP A 194 12.00 2.51 -3.55
N LEU A 195 10.78 2.92 -3.91
CA LEU A 195 10.30 4.29 -3.78
C LEU A 195 10.35 4.77 -2.33
N MET A 196 9.86 3.98 -1.38
CA MET A 196 9.89 4.35 0.04
C MET A 196 11.33 4.43 0.58
N GLU A 197 12.20 3.48 0.23
CA GLU A 197 13.62 3.51 0.60
C GLU A 197 14.33 4.74 0.04
N SER A 198 13.88 5.23 -1.12
CA SER A 198 14.45 6.38 -1.82
C SER A 198 13.89 7.73 -1.36
N CYS A 199 12.84 7.74 -0.53
CA CYS A 199 12.17 8.95 -0.03
C CYS A 199 12.29 9.08 1.50
N PRO A 200 13.51 9.27 2.04
CA PRO A 200 13.73 9.29 3.48
C PRO A 200 13.05 10.47 4.19
N LYS A 201 12.85 11.63 3.54
CA LYS A 201 12.13 12.74 4.18
C LYS A 201 10.65 12.40 4.34
N ALA A 202 10.02 11.86 3.30
CA ALA A 202 8.65 11.39 3.34
C ALA A 202 8.44 10.35 4.45
N CYS A 203 9.35 9.38 4.56
CA CYS A 203 9.30 8.36 5.60
C CYS A 203 9.44 8.95 7.01
N ARG A 204 10.32 9.94 7.22
CA ARG A 204 10.43 10.64 8.51
C ARG A 204 9.15 11.40 8.85
N GLN A 205 8.58 12.14 7.90
CA GLN A 205 7.29 12.84 8.11
C GLN A 205 6.18 11.86 8.50
N PHE A 206 6.12 10.70 7.84
CA PHE A 206 5.17 9.63 8.20
C PHE A 206 5.41 9.10 9.62
N GLN A 207 6.66 8.81 9.98
CA GLN A 207 7.01 8.32 11.32
C GLN A 207 6.64 9.34 12.40
N GLU A 208 6.93 10.62 12.19
CA GLU A 208 6.53 11.70 13.10
C GLU A 208 5.01 11.75 13.27
N LYS A 209 4.27 11.69 12.15
CA LYS A 209 2.81 11.68 12.16
C LYS A 209 2.25 10.50 12.94
N VAL A 210 2.76 9.29 12.70
CA VAL A 210 2.38 8.08 13.43
C VAL A 210 2.70 8.21 14.93
N GLY A 211 3.87 8.76 15.27
CA GLY A 211 4.26 9.02 16.66
C GLY A 211 3.29 9.95 17.37
N LYS A 212 2.92 11.08 16.74
CA LYS A 212 1.92 12.01 17.26
C LYS A 212 0.56 11.33 17.46
N PHE A 213 0.11 10.58 16.45
CA PHE A 213 -1.17 9.88 16.49
C PHE A 213 -1.24 8.85 17.64
N ASN A 214 -0.19 8.03 17.80
CA ASN A 214 -0.11 7.04 18.86
C ASN A 214 -0.08 7.68 20.25
N LYS A 215 0.64 8.80 20.41
CA LYS A 215 0.69 9.55 21.67
C LYS A 215 -0.69 10.10 22.06
N ILE A 216 -1.41 10.70 21.11
CA ILE A 216 -2.78 11.17 21.36
C ILE A 216 -3.71 10.00 21.68
N LYS A 217 -3.63 8.90 20.92
CA LYS A 217 -4.46 7.72 21.19
C LYS A 217 -4.26 7.19 22.62
N GLY A 218 -3.02 7.15 23.11
CA GLY A 218 -2.71 6.81 24.52
C GLY A 218 -3.40 7.75 25.51
N LEU A 219 -3.29 9.07 25.30
CA LEU A 219 -3.91 10.07 26.17
C LEU A 219 -5.45 10.04 26.12
N LEU A 220 -6.06 9.72 24.98
CA LEU A 220 -7.52 9.57 24.89
C LEU A 220 -8.03 8.35 25.66
N LEU A 221 -7.22 7.28 25.73
CA LEU A 221 -7.52 6.12 26.59
C LEU A 221 -7.46 6.53 28.07
N GLU A 222 -6.48 7.33 28.46
CA GLU A 222 -6.38 7.87 29.83
C GLU A 222 -7.57 8.78 30.20
N LEU A 223 -8.16 9.48 29.23
CA LEU A 223 -9.38 10.28 29.43
C LEU A 223 -10.66 9.44 29.56
N GLY A 224 -10.59 8.11 29.41
CA GLY A 224 -11.76 7.21 29.52
C GLY A 224 -12.77 7.37 28.40
N LEU A 225 -12.37 7.90 27.24
CA LEU A 225 -13.28 8.10 26.10
C LEU A 225 -13.64 6.77 25.43
N SER A 226 -14.87 6.66 24.94
CA SER A 226 -15.31 5.48 24.18
C SER A 226 -14.51 5.32 22.88
N THR A 227 -14.31 4.09 22.42
CA THR A 227 -13.59 3.80 21.16
C THR A 227 -14.17 4.53 19.96
N GLU A 228 -15.49 4.71 19.89
CA GLU A 228 -16.15 5.40 18.78
C GLU A 228 -15.89 6.91 18.82
N THR A 229 -15.97 7.50 20.02
CA THR A 229 -15.59 8.91 20.25
C THR A 229 -14.12 9.16 19.87
N GLN A 230 -13.22 8.25 20.25
CA GLN A 230 -11.81 8.34 19.88
C GLN A 230 -11.61 8.33 18.36
N LYS A 231 -12.31 7.45 17.64
CA LYS A 231 -12.23 7.36 16.18
C LYS A 231 -12.68 8.66 15.50
N GLU A 232 -13.85 9.17 15.89
CA GLU A 232 -14.38 10.40 15.28
C GLU A 232 -13.50 11.62 15.58
N PHE A 233 -12.97 11.72 16.80
CA PHE A 233 -12.03 12.78 17.17
C PHE A 233 -10.73 12.69 16.37
N LEU A 234 -10.09 11.52 16.35
CA LEU A 234 -8.82 11.29 15.65
C LEU A 234 -8.96 11.52 14.13
N LYS A 235 -10.16 11.29 13.57
CA LYS A 235 -10.48 11.58 12.17
C LYS A 235 -10.47 13.08 11.86
N GLN A 236 -10.97 13.90 12.78
CA GLN A 236 -11.05 15.36 12.59
C GLN A 236 -9.72 16.08 12.85
N ILE A 237 -8.95 15.66 13.84
CA ILE A 237 -7.72 16.38 14.22
C ILE A 237 -6.55 16.18 13.25
N ASN A 238 -6.70 15.38 12.19
CA ASN A 238 -5.59 15.07 11.27
C ASN A 238 -4.90 16.33 10.72
N HIS A 239 -5.65 17.40 10.46
CA HIS A 239 -5.07 18.69 10.03
C HIS A 239 -4.36 19.44 11.16
N SER A 240 -4.87 19.37 12.39
CA SER A 240 -4.27 20.00 13.56
C SER A 240 -2.96 19.31 13.97
N LEU A 241 -2.81 18.00 13.71
CA LEU A 241 -1.60 17.23 14.03
C LEU A 241 -0.35 17.74 13.31
N ALA A 242 -0.50 18.28 12.11
CA ALA A 242 0.62 18.83 11.35
C ALA A 242 1.32 19.99 12.10
N LYS A 243 0.56 20.75 12.89
CA LYS A 243 1.05 21.96 13.59
C LYS A 243 1.65 21.68 14.96
N LEU A 244 1.34 20.53 15.57
CA LEU A 244 1.81 20.20 16.91
C LEU A 244 3.19 19.55 16.87
N LYS A 245 4.09 19.95 17.78
CA LYS A 245 5.30 19.15 18.05
C LYS A 245 4.91 17.98 18.93
N ILE A 246 5.62 16.85 18.78
CA ILE A 246 5.31 15.64 19.54
C ILE A 246 5.47 15.86 21.05
N ASP A 247 6.41 16.70 21.48
CA ASP A 247 6.67 17.01 22.89
C ASP A 247 5.56 17.84 23.53
N ASP A 248 4.88 18.67 22.74
CA ASP A 248 3.77 19.51 23.19
C ASP A 248 2.44 18.72 23.36
N ILE A 249 2.39 17.48 22.88
CA ILE A 249 1.24 16.58 23.05
C ILE A 249 1.26 16.03 24.47
N ASN A 250 0.37 16.52 25.32
CA ASN A 250 0.15 16.05 26.68
C ASN A 250 -1.36 16.05 26.99
N LEU A 251 -1.75 15.56 28.17
CA LEU A 251 -3.16 15.42 28.55
C LEU A 251 -3.93 16.75 28.47
N THR A 252 -3.31 17.86 28.89
CA THR A 252 -3.91 19.20 28.84
C THR A 252 -4.13 19.64 27.40
N THR A 253 -3.14 19.48 26.52
CA THR A 253 -3.25 19.78 25.09
C THR A 253 -4.34 18.95 24.42
N VAL A 254 -4.39 17.64 24.70
CA VAL A 254 -5.40 16.73 24.13
C VAL A 254 -6.81 17.06 24.63
N ARG A 255 -6.96 17.35 25.93
CA ARG A 255 -8.26 17.78 26.50
C ARG A 255 -8.74 19.06 25.83
N LYS A 256 -7.87 20.06 25.66
CA LYS A 256 -8.21 21.31 24.96
C LYS A 256 -8.70 21.06 23.53
N LEU A 257 -7.96 20.27 22.75
CA LEU A 257 -8.36 19.91 21.38
C LEU A 257 -9.70 19.15 21.35
N PHE A 258 -9.94 18.29 22.33
CA PHE A 258 -11.18 17.54 22.46
C PHE A 258 -12.37 18.43 22.82
N ASP A 259 -12.17 19.42 23.70
CA ASP A 259 -13.18 20.40 24.05
C ASP A 259 -13.54 21.28 22.84
N GLU A 260 -12.54 21.72 22.07
CA GLU A 260 -12.73 22.42 20.78
C GLU A 260 -13.57 21.59 19.81
N PHE A 261 -13.25 20.31 19.65
CA PHE A 261 -14.01 19.37 18.81
C PHE A 261 -15.48 19.20 19.23
N ASN A 262 -15.77 19.21 20.53
CA ASN A 262 -17.15 19.07 21.01
C ASN A 262 -17.96 20.37 20.83
N ASN A 263 -17.30 21.53 20.82
CA ASN A 263 -17.97 22.81 20.60
C ASN A 263 -18.32 23.07 19.13
N GLU A 264 -17.69 22.36 18.19
CA GLU A 264 -17.98 22.45 16.75
C GLU A 264 -19.14 21.53 16.30
N LYS A 265 -19.67 20.69 17.19
CA LYS A 265 -20.80 19.77 16.93
C LYS A 265 -22.15 20.36 17.34
#